data_AF-A0A2G2DVI1-F1
#
_entry.id   AF-A0A2G2DVI1-F1
#
_cell.length_a   1.000
_cell.length_b   1.000
_cell.length_c   1.000
_cell.angle_alpha   90.00
_cell.angle_beta   90.00
_cell.angle_gamma   90.00
#
_symmetry.space_group_name_H-M   'P 1'
#
loop_
_entity.id
_entity.type
_entity.pdbx_description
1 polymer ?
#
loop_
_entity_poly.entity_id
_entity_poly.type
_entity_poly.pdbx_seq_one_letter_code
_entity_poly.pdbx_strand_id
1 'polypeptide(L)'
;MNELIKLYQRIVQRVNINLRELKFDINPYAQHLIAIEQMKNFYAFYGITTDHPLDLHFEHSALAGSYFLGKCKIKNSILYKSDIRGDELKREGDVFKSSGFEITLNKDELIYIQDSALIKTLVHNFSHDPETPECFFIKDTLAMDYANIHGAPSDGCFLGPFATVDLTTIQDCAIGSYSYIQAGEVSHVSVDPGTVWINSPGNFNFLYKYPKEILEEYITLSSDKVPLGKLIDFIEERKEKFQRVFDFANLDKIADVPDTSSIDRYAVILPNFKIDENVLISQRAYIENSSLGKGSNAQENCFIINSTLEGYNVSAHGSKIFETDLKSGVFTGFNSFLLGKSDARITVGKNSIIMPHTIIDVDEPLAIPPDHFIWGLIRSKEELETNSISLDQLASQRGPLTQGRMHFEGNGLLLVQAFKDRIHHILDVNGAFYDDGKNNGHAQRNQKLSLNTIQPFQFGGLEGMYPTIRILP
;
A
#
# COMPACT_ATOMS: atom_id res chain seq x y z
N MET A 1 12.81 4.99 33.26
CA MET A 1 12.47 5.09 31.81
C MET A 1 11.56 3.92 31.48
N ASN A 2 10.35 4.21 30.98
CA ASN A 2 9.40 3.18 30.50
C ASN A 2 10.11 2.32 29.43
N GLU A 3 9.90 1.01 29.46
CA GLU A 3 10.50 0.07 28.52
C GLU A 3 10.20 0.41 27.05
N LEU A 4 9.00 0.91 26.77
CA LEU A 4 8.60 1.37 25.44
C LEU A 4 9.52 2.48 24.91
N ILE A 5 9.91 3.44 25.77
CA ILE A 5 10.82 4.53 25.41
C ILE A 5 12.22 3.96 25.13
N LYS A 6 12.70 3.01 25.93
CA LYS A 6 14.01 2.37 25.70
C LYS A 6 14.04 1.64 24.37
N LEU A 7 12.97 0.90 24.08
CA LEU A 7 12.83 0.17 22.83
C LEU A 7 12.87 1.13 21.65
N TYR A 8 12.09 2.21 21.70
CA TYR A 8 12.05 3.20 20.64
C TYR A 8 13.42 3.85 20.39
N GLN A 9 14.10 4.28 21.46
CA GLN A 9 15.45 4.84 21.35
C GLN A 9 16.45 3.85 20.75
N ARG A 10 16.38 2.58 21.12
CA ARG A 10 17.23 1.52 20.55
C ARG A 10 16.97 1.35 19.04
N ILE A 11 15.71 1.30 18.62
CA ILE A 11 15.34 1.22 17.20
C ILE A 11 15.94 2.41 16.44
N VAL A 12 15.72 3.63 16.95
CA VAL A 12 16.22 4.86 16.32
C VAL A 12 17.73 4.85 16.19
N GLN A 13 18.45 4.37 17.21
CA GLN A 13 19.91 4.22 17.15
C GLN A 13 20.35 3.21 16.08
N ARG A 14 19.69 2.05 15.98
CA ARG A 14 20.04 1.01 14.99
C ARG A 14 19.83 1.51 13.56
N VAL A 15 18.69 2.13 13.28
CA VAL A 15 18.41 2.73 11.97
C VAL A 15 19.46 3.79 11.61
N ASN A 16 19.80 4.70 12.55
CA ASN A 16 20.84 5.71 12.32
C ASN A 16 22.24 5.11 12.06
N ILE A 17 22.58 4.00 12.74
CA ILE A 17 23.84 3.31 12.47
C ILE A 17 23.88 2.81 11.04
N ASN A 18 22.80 2.20 10.54
CA ASN A 18 22.73 1.72 9.16
C ASN A 18 22.81 2.87 8.15
N LEU A 19 22.08 3.97 8.38
CA LEU A 19 22.04 5.14 7.50
C LEU A 19 23.24 6.09 7.61
N ARG A 20 24.26 5.76 8.42
CA ARG A 20 25.43 6.61 8.68
C ARG A 20 26.18 7.03 7.42
N GLU A 21 26.25 6.16 6.42
CA GLU A 21 27.00 6.39 5.18
C GLU A 21 26.29 7.38 4.26
N LEU A 22 24.95 7.39 4.31
CA LEU A 22 24.11 8.39 3.67
C LEU A 22 24.12 9.75 4.39
N LYS A 23 24.68 9.82 5.61
CA LYS A 23 24.61 10.99 6.50
C LYS A 23 23.16 11.43 6.74
N PHE A 24 22.25 10.47 6.77
CA PHE A 24 20.82 10.71 6.99
C PHE A 24 20.50 10.49 8.46
N ASP A 25 20.21 11.58 9.18
CA ASP A 25 19.82 11.53 10.59
C ASP A 25 18.30 11.38 10.74
N ILE A 26 17.85 10.26 11.31
CA ILE A 26 16.42 10.01 11.54
C ILE A 26 15.91 10.61 12.86
N ASN A 27 16.77 11.12 13.75
CA ASN A 27 16.34 11.67 15.04
C ASN A 27 15.23 12.75 14.92
N PRO A 28 15.33 13.72 13.98
CA PRO A 28 14.28 14.72 13.80
C PRO A 28 12.93 14.12 13.43
N TYR A 29 12.93 13.04 12.65
CA TYR A 29 11.71 12.34 12.22
C TYR A 29 11.13 11.51 13.36
N ALA A 30 11.99 10.90 14.18
CA ALA A 30 11.56 10.03 15.27
C ALA A 30 10.95 10.77 16.46
N GLN A 31 11.34 12.03 16.71
CA GLN A 31 11.00 12.74 17.95
C GLN A 31 9.48 12.87 18.20
N HIS A 32 8.69 13.07 17.13
CA HIS A 32 7.25 13.32 17.21
C HIS A 32 6.40 12.28 16.48
N LEU A 33 7.04 11.22 15.98
CA LEU A 33 6.38 10.23 15.14
C LEU A 33 5.34 9.40 15.90
N ILE A 34 5.60 9.10 17.18
CA ILE A 34 4.72 8.25 17.99
C ILE A 34 4.27 9.01 19.23
N ALA A 35 2.96 9.06 19.44
CA ALA A 35 2.39 9.47 20.72
C ALA A 35 2.53 8.32 21.72
N ILE A 36 3.73 8.16 22.30
CA ILE A 36 4.10 7.06 23.22
C ILE A 36 3.05 6.86 24.32
N GLU A 37 2.58 7.95 24.92
CA GLU A 37 1.58 7.92 26.00
C GLU A 37 0.21 7.38 25.56
N GLN A 38 -0.09 7.44 24.25
CA GLN A 38 -1.34 6.92 23.70
C GLN A 38 -1.26 5.45 23.34
N MET A 39 -0.07 4.84 23.29
CA MET A 39 0.12 3.45 22.84
C MET A 39 -0.69 2.44 23.68
N LYS A 40 -0.85 2.71 24.98
CA LYS A 40 -1.65 1.86 25.88
C LYS A 40 -3.16 1.87 25.61
N ASN A 41 -3.66 2.91 24.92
CA ASN A 41 -5.08 3.14 24.70
C ASN A 41 -5.64 2.33 23.52
N PHE A 42 -4.78 1.63 22.77
CA PHE A 42 -5.20 0.89 21.58
C PHE A 42 -4.92 -0.60 21.73
N TYR A 43 -5.92 -1.40 21.37
CA TYR A 43 -5.76 -2.81 21.12
C TYR A 43 -5.02 -3.06 19.81
N ALA A 44 -4.45 -4.25 19.68
CA ALA A 44 -4.04 -4.83 18.42
C ALA A 44 -5.08 -5.87 18.00
N PHE A 45 -5.11 -6.21 16.71
CA PHE A 45 -6.10 -7.11 16.14
C PHE A 45 -5.42 -8.18 15.31
N TYR A 46 -5.95 -9.40 15.32
CA TYR A 46 -5.49 -10.43 14.40
C TYR A 46 -6.64 -11.24 13.79
N GLY A 47 -6.50 -11.50 12.49
CA GLY A 47 -7.47 -12.25 11.70
C GLY A 47 -7.27 -13.76 11.79
N ILE A 48 -8.38 -14.50 11.87
CA ILE A 48 -8.45 -15.95 11.79
C ILE A 48 -9.34 -16.32 10.61
N THR A 49 -8.82 -17.15 9.72
CA THR A 49 -9.54 -17.73 8.59
C THR A 49 -9.06 -19.16 8.37
N THR A 50 -9.87 -19.97 7.70
CA THR A 50 -9.48 -21.30 7.21
C THR A 50 -8.59 -21.22 5.96
N ASP A 51 -8.49 -20.05 5.33
CA ASP A 51 -7.81 -19.93 4.04
C ASP A 51 -6.29 -19.84 4.15
N HIS A 52 -5.75 -19.25 5.21
CA HIS A 52 -4.31 -19.04 5.39
C HIS A 52 -3.84 -19.56 6.76
N PRO A 53 -2.65 -20.17 6.87
CA PRO A 53 -2.13 -20.65 8.15
C PRO A 53 -1.96 -19.50 9.16
N LEU A 54 -2.41 -19.75 10.40
CA LEU A 54 -2.22 -18.82 11.51
C LEU A 54 -0.91 -19.13 12.22
N ASP A 55 0.01 -18.18 12.21
CA ASP A 55 1.23 -18.27 13.02
C ASP A 55 1.71 -16.87 13.44
N LEU A 56 1.41 -16.47 14.67
CA LEU A 56 1.77 -15.14 15.19
C LEU A 56 2.75 -15.27 16.35
N HIS A 57 3.85 -14.53 16.32
CA HIS A 57 4.80 -14.44 17.42
C HIS A 57 5.20 -13.00 17.70
N PHE A 58 4.80 -12.51 18.86
CA PHE A 58 5.13 -11.18 19.34
C PHE A 58 6.09 -11.31 20.51
N GLU A 59 7.25 -10.65 20.43
CA GLU A 59 8.29 -10.68 21.46
C GLU A 59 8.82 -9.26 21.67
N HIS A 60 8.80 -8.77 22.92
CA HIS A 60 9.36 -7.45 23.30
C HIS A 60 8.92 -6.33 22.33
N SER A 61 7.62 -6.20 22.08
CA SER A 61 7.11 -5.30 21.04
C SER A 61 5.87 -4.54 21.50
N ALA A 62 5.57 -3.42 20.85
CA ALA A 62 4.34 -2.65 21.04
C ALA A 62 3.55 -2.61 19.73
N LEU A 63 2.25 -2.92 19.78
CA LEU A 63 1.43 -3.23 18.59
C LEU A 63 0.18 -2.34 18.47
N ALA A 64 0.18 -1.20 19.15
CA ALA A 64 -0.99 -0.36 19.39
C ALA A 64 -1.76 0.00 18.10
N GLY A 65 -3.02 -0.42 18.01
CA GLY A 65 -3.91 -0.14 16.89
C GLY A 65 -3.60 -0.91 15.61
N SER A 66 -2.64 -1.83 15.65
CA SER A 66 -2.16 -2.55 14.47
C SER A 66 -2.94 -3.84 14.21
N TYR A 67 -2.98 -4.24 12.94
CA TYR A 67 -3.70 -5.40 12.45
C TYR A 67 -2.75 -6.46 11.89
N PHE A 68 -3.01 -7.74 12.15
CA PHE A 68 -2.19 -8.86 11.72
C PHE A 68 -3.03 -9.95 11.03
N LEU A 69 -2.55 -10.48 9.91
CA LEU A 69 -3.16 -11.62 9.22
C LEU A 69 -2.07 -12.56 8.67
N GLY A 70 -2.30 -13.87 8.74
CA GLY A 70 -1.38 -14.89 8.25
C GLY A 70 -0.23 -15.21 9.22
N LYS A 71 0.97 -15.43 8.67
CA LYS A 71 2.17 -15.80 9.44
C LYS A 71 3.10 -14.61 9.65
N CYS A 72 3.24 -14.15 10.89
CA CYS A 72 4.17 -13.07 11.20
C CYS A 72 4.88 -13.23 12.54
N LYS A 73 6.12 -12.74 12.58
CA LYS A 73 6.93 -12.66 13.79
C LYS A 73 7.42 -11.22 13.97
N ILE A 74 7.10 -10.64 15.12
CA ILE A 74 7.44 -9.26 15.48
C ILE A 74 8.33 -9.30 16.71
N LYS A 75 9.55 -8.78 16.61
CA LYS A 75 10.55 -8.82 17.67
C LYS A 75 11.17 -7.45 17.88
N ASN A 76 11.31 -7.00 19.13
CA ASN A 76 11.96 -5.73 19.47
C ASN A 76 11.43 -4.56 18.61
N SER A 77 10.12 -4.48 18.34
CA SER A 77 9.58 -3.54 17.34
C SER A 77 8.38 -2.78 17.86
N ILE A 78 8.11 -1.63 17.22
CA ILE A 78 6.95 -0.78 17.52
C ILE A 78 6.12 -0.62 16.26
N LEU A 79 4.91 -1.15 16.27
CA LEU A 79 3.93 -1.02 15.21
C LEU A 79 2.76 -0.18 15.74
N TYR A 80 2.52 0.98 15.15
CA TYR A 80 1.44 1.88 15.54
C TYR A 80 0.45 2.05 14.38
N LYS A 81 -0.76 1.52 14.54
CA LYS A 81 -1.85 1.60 13.55
C LYS A 81 -1.50 1.03 12.17
N SER A 82 -0.54 0.13 12.13
CA SER A 82 -0.02 -0.49 10.91
C SER A 82 -0.78 -1.77 10.57
N ASP A 83 -0.78 -2.14 9.30
CA ASP A 83 -1.44 -3.36 8.80
C ASP A 83 -0.38 -4.31 8.27
N ILE A 84 -0.28 -5.49 8.89
CA ILE A 84 0.65 -6.55 8.50
C ILE A 84 -0.16 -7.70 7.91
N ARG A 85 -0.13 -7.83 6.58
CA ARG A 85 -0.94 -8.80 5.84
C ARG A 85 -0.08 -9.87 5.20
N GLY A 86 -0.24 -11.09 5.70
CA GLY A 86 0.41 -12.29 5.17
C GLY A 86 -0.54 -13.26 4.49
N ASP A 87 -1.62 -12.77 3.90
CA ASP A 87 -2.57 -13.56 3.08
C ASP A 87 -1.98 -13.94 1.71
N GLU A 88 -1.06 -13.12 1.19
CA GLU A 88 -0.33 -13.37 -0.07
C GLU A 88 1.01 -14.13 0.12
N LEU A 89 1.35 -14.55 1.34
CA LEU A 89 2.59 -15.31 1.60
C LEU A 89 2.57 -16.68 0.91
N LYS A 90 3.73 -17.09 0.39
CA LYS A 90 3.92 -18.40 -0.23
C LYS A 90 3.89 -19.54 0.80
N ARG A 91 3.45 -20.72 0.35
CA ARG A 91 3.32 -21.93 1.18
C ARG A 91 4.47 -22.89 0.93
N GLU A 92 4.68 -23.80 1.87
CA GLU A 92 5.56 -24.95 1.67
C GLU A 92 5.17 -25.69 0.37
N GLY A 93 6.17 -26.01 -0.46
CA GLY A 93 5.98 -26.65 -1.75
C GLY A 93 5.68 -25.69 -2.92
N ASP A 94 5.36 -24.41 -2.65
CA ASP A 94 5.24 -23.42 -3.72
C ASP A 94 6.59 -23.21 -4.42
N VAL A 95 6.52 -22.87 -5.71
CA VAL A 95 7.70 -22.57 -6.53
C VAL A 95 7.89 -21.06 -6.62
N PHE A 96 9.03 -20.59 -6.13
CA PHE A 96 9.54 -19.25 -6.36
C PHE A 96 10.32 -19.21 -7.67
N LYS A 97 9.98 -18.28 -8.57
CA LYS A 97 10.62 -18.15 -9.89
C LYS A 97 11.41 -16.85 -9.93
N SER A 98 12.70 -16.93 -10.22
CA SER A 98 13.54 -15.76 -10.45
C SER A 98 14.58 -16.04 -11.52
N SER A 99 14.73 -15.14 -12.48
CA SER A 99 15.83 -15.07 -13.47
C SER A 99 16.34 -16.41 -14.03
N GLY A 100 15.43 -17.33 -14.37
CA GLY A 100 15.75 -18.61 -15.01
C GLY A 100 15.98 -19.81 -14.07
N PHE A 101 15.77 -19.64 -12.76
CA PHE A 101 15.76 -20.74 -11.79
C PHE A 101 14.44 -20.80 -11.01
N GLU A 102 14.15 -21.99 -10.49
CA GLU A 102 12.97 -22.30 -9.70
C GLU A 102 13.44 -22.82 -8.33
N ILE A 103 12.91 -22.23 -7.25
CA ILE A 103 13.20 -22.64 -5.86
C ILE A 103 11.89 -23.15 -5.27
N THR A 104 11.85 -24.41 -4.87
CA THR A 104 10.72 -24.95 -4.09
C THR A 104 10.91 -24.58 -2.62
N LEU A 105 9.90 -23.98 -2.02
CA LEU A 105 9.91 -23.63 -0.60
C LEU A 105 9.83 -24.90 0.26
N ASN A 106 10.66 -24.97 1.30
CA ASN A 106 10.69 -26.08 2.26
C ASN A 106 9.83 -25.82 3.52
N LYS A 107 9.28 -24.61 3.63
CA LYS A 107 8.37 -24.19 4.70
C LYS A 107 7.52 -23.04 4.17
N ASP A 108 6.37 -22.79 4.80
CA ASP A 108 5.65 -21.56 4.47
C ASP A 108 6.50 -20.34 4.80
N GLU A 109 6.34 -19.34 3.95
CA GLU A 109 6.90 -18.03 4.15
C GLU A 109 6.29 -17.34 5.38
N LEU A 110 7.05 -16.43 5.99
CA LEU A 110 6.58 -15.60 7.08
C LEU A 110 7.08 -14.16 6.94
N ILE A 111 6.29 -13.22 7.45
CA ILE A 111 6.72 -11.82 7.63
C ILE A 111 7.52 -11.72 8.93
N TYR A 112 8.77 -11.25 8.86
CA TYR A 112 9.64 -11.08 10.03
C TYR A 112 10.04 -9.63 10.24
N ILE A 113 9.45 -9.00 11.26
CA ILE A 113 9.74 -7.60 11.61
C ILE A 113 10.60 -7.59 12.86
N GLN A 114 11.78 -6.97 12.77
CA GLN A 114 12.74 -6.91 13.86
C GLN A 114 13.35 -5.52 14.02
N ASP A 115 13.50 -5.06 15.27
CA ASP A 115 14.24 -3.83 15.60
C ASP A 115 13.76 -2.62 14.77
N SER A 116 12.45 -2.54 14.50
CA SER A 116 11.84 -1.60 13.55
C SER A 116 10.66 -0.81 14.15
N ALA A 117 10.38 0.37 13.59
CA ALA A 117 9.23 1.22 13.93
C ALA A 117 8.37 1.50 12.69
N LEU A 118 7.14 0.98 12.65
CA LEU A 118 6.22 1.11 11.50
C LEU A 118 4.95 1.83 11.91
N ILE A 119 4.66 2.95 11.27
CA ILE A 119 3.66 3.93 11.70
C ILE A 119 2.62 4.15 10.62
N LYS A 120 1.39 3.67 10.86
CA LYS A 120 0.32 3.60 9.85
C LYS A 120 0.83 3.01 8.52
N THR A 121 1.75 2.06 8.61
CA THR A 121 2.41 1.45 7.45
C THR A 121 1.61 0.23 7.03
N LEU A 122 1.48 0.03 5.73
CA LEU A 122 0.98 -1.22 5.17
C LEU A 122 2.17 -2.11 4.79
N VAL A 123 2.17 -3.34 5.30
CA VAL A 123 3.07 -4.42 4.89
C VAL A 123 2.21 -5.50 4.23
N HIS A 124 2.47 -5.81 2.97
CA HIS A 124 1.65 -6.72 2.19
C HIS A 124 2.48 -7.45 1.13
N ASN A 125 1.88 -8.43 0.46
CA ASN A 125 2.50 -9.30 -0.53
C ASN A 125 3.54 -10.27 0.07
N PHE A 126 4.32 -10.95 -0.78
CA PHE A 126 5.36 -11.89 -0.41
C PHE A 126 6.76 -11.38 -0.80
N SER A 127 7.81 -11.96 -0.21
CA SER A 127 9.21 -11.66 -0.51
C SER A 127 9.51 -11.86 -1.98
N HIS A 128 9.91 -10.80 -2.68
CA HIS A 128 10.40 -10.89 -4.06
C HIS A 128 11.92 -11.15 -4.14
N ASP A 129 12.55 -11.43 -2.99
CA ASP A 129 13.97 -11.70 -2.88
C ASP A 129 14.26 -13.20 -3.02
N PRO A 130 14.96 -13.64 -4.09
CA PRO A 130 15.34 -15.04 -4.26
C PRO A 130 16.31 -15.55 -3.18
N GLU A 131 16.99 -14.67 -2.45
CA GLU A 131 17.90 -15.05 -1.35
C GLU A 131 17.13 -15.39 -0.07
N THR A 132 15.92 -14.85 0.09
CA THR A 132 15.05 -15.12 1.25
C THR A 132 13.59 -15.42 0.85
N PRO A 133 13.34 -16.45 0.01
CA PRO A 133 12.00 -16.73 -0.53
C PRO A 133 11.01 -17.24 0.53
N GLU A 134 11.50 -17.65 1.69
CA GLU A 134 10.70 -18.13 2.83
C GLU A 134 10.63 -17.11 3.98
N CYS A 135 11.14 -15.89 3.79
CA CYS A 135 11.23 -14.88 4.83
C CYS A 135 11.15 -13.46 4.25
N PHE A 136 9.96 -12.86 4.29
CA PHE A 136 9.78 -11.44 4.01
C PHE A 136 10.19 -10.62 5.25
N PHE A 137 11.45 -10.16 5.29
CA PHE A 137 12.00 -9.46 6.46
C PHE A 137 11.88 -7.94 6.38
N ILE A 138 11.69 -7.30 7.53
CA ILE A 138 11.82 -5.85 7.74
C ILE A 138 12.63 -5.65 9.01
N LYS A 139 13.87 -5.16 8.87
CA LYS A 139 14.85 -5.05 9.94
C LYS A 139 15.38 -3.63 10.03
N ASP A 140 15.66 -3.17 11.25
CA ASP A 140 16.31 -1.89 11.50
C ASP A 140 15.71 -0.74 10.65
N THR A 141 14.38 -0.72 10.54
CA THR A 141 13.64 0.16 9.61
C THR A 141 12.69 1.08 10.36
N LEU A 142 12.65 2.36 9.95
CA LEU A 142 11.65 3.32 10.38
C LEU A 142 10.77 3.73 9.19
N ALA A 143 9.47 3.44 9.25
CA ALA A 143 8.50 3.82 8.23
C ALA A 143 7.44 4.78 8.79
N MET A 144 7.27 5.91 8.13
CA MET A 144 6.31 6.95 8.51
C MET A 144 4.90 6.71 7.95
N ASP A 145 3.98 7.61 8.33
CA ASP A 145 2.55 7.55 8.01
C ASP A 145 2.26 7.16 6.55
N TYR A 146 1.44 6.12 6.39
CA TYR A 146 0.92 5.66 5.10
C TYR A 146 1.98 5.21 4.10
N ALA A 147 3.18 4.89 4.57
CA ALA A 147 4.16 4.18 3.76
C ALA A 147 3.68 2.75 3.44
N ASN A 148 4.09 2.24 2.28
CA ASN A 148 3.80 0.90 1.81
C ASN A 148 5.11 0.12 1.63
N ILE A 149 5.21 -1.04 2.29
CA ILE A 149 6.27 -2.03 2.09
C ILE A 149 5.60 -3.25 1.45
N HIS A 150 5.63 -3.31 0.12
CA HIS A 150 4.85 -4.27 -0.66
C HIS A 150 5.79 -5.28 -1.35
N GLY A 151 5.91 -6.47 -0.75
CA GLY A 151 6.80 -7.52 -1.23
C GLY A 151 8.28 -7.12 -1.31
N ALA A 152 8.69 -6.25 -0.36
CA ALA A 152 9.94 -5.49 -0.42
C ALA A 152 10.79 -5.70 0.84
N PRO A 153 11.56 -6.79 0.95
CA PRO A 153 12.43 -7.01 2.10
C PRO A 153 13.31 -5.80 2.37
N SER A 154 13.38 -5.37 3.63
CA SER A 154 13.98 -4.09 4.01
C SER A 154 14.93 -4.26 5.18
N ASP A 155 16.16 -3.74 5.08
CA ASP A 155 17.13 -3.72 6.18
C ASP A 155 17.79 -2.34 6.31
N GLY A 156 17.82 -1.77 7.50
CA GLY A 156 18.52 -0.51 7.76
C GLY A 156 17.92 0.73 7.10
N CYS A 157 16.60 0.77 6.89
CA CYS A 157 15.96 1.75 6.01
C CYS A 157 15.15 2.85 6.72
N PHE A 158 14.97 3.99 6.04
CA PHE A 158 13.99 5.02 6.38
C PHE A 158 13.00 5.20 5.23
N LEU A 159 11.69 5.18 5.53
CA LEU A 159 10.62 5.46 4.56
C LEU A 159 9.81 6.67 5.03
N GLY A 160 9.80 7.73 4.23
CA GLY A 160 9.01 8.92 4.46
C GLY A 160 7.49 8.68 4.29
N PRO A 161 6.65 9.67 4.63
CA PRO A 161 5.21 9.53 4.54
C PRO A 161 4.78 9.24 3.11
N PHE A 162 3.83 8.32 2.94
CA PHE A 162 3.35 7.85 1.64
C PHE A 162 4.44 7.29 0.71
N ALA A 163 5.66 7.01 1.19
CA ALA A 163 6.66 6.31 0.39
C ALA A 163 6.19 4.88 0.11
N THR A 164 6.42 4.39 -1.10
CA THR A 164 6.08 3.03 -1.50
C THR A 164 7.31 2.34 -2.04
N VAL A 165 7.65 1.20 -1.45
CA VAL A 165 8.68 0.29 -1.95
C VAL A 165 7.97 -0.98 -2.37
N ASP A 166 8.10 -1.32 -3.64
CA ASP A 166 7.29 -2.34 -4.29
C ASP A 166 8.20 -3.34 -5.01
N LEU A 167 8.06 -4.62 -4.68
CA LEU A 167 8.80 -5.75 -5.27
C LEU A 167 10.32 -5.51 -5.34
N THR A 168 10.86 -4.85 -4.32
CA THR A 168 12.25 -4.37 -4.31
C THR A 168 12.88 -4.63 -2.94
N THR A 169 13.97 -5.39 -2.91
CA THR A 169 14.80 -5.49 -1.71
C THR A 169 15.56 -4.18 -1.51
N ILE A 170 15.46 -3.59 -0.32
CA ILE A 170 16.18 -2.37 0.01
C ILE A 170 17.09 -2.54 1.22
N GLN A 171 18.32 -2.03 1.11
CA GLN A 171 19.32 -2.07 2.18
C GLN A 171 19.97 -0.70 2.40
N ASP A 172 20.01 -0.24 3.64
CA ASP A 172 20.66 1.02 4.04
C ASP A 172 20.19 2.23 3.19
N CYS A 173 18.89 2.29 2.92
CA CYS A 173 18.26 3.27 2.03
C CYS A 173 17.40 4.29 2.78
N ALA A 174 17.39 5.54 2.30
CA ALA A 174 16.49 6.59 2.76
C ALA A 174 15.53 7.00 1.63
N ILE A 175 14.25 6.67 1.76
CA ILE A 175 13.23 6.91 0.74
C ILE A 175 12.39 8.12 1.12
N GLY A 176 12.51 9.20 0.37
CA GLY A 176 11.80 10.46 0.62
C GLY A 176 10.28 10.35 0.50
N SER A 177 9.57 11.28 1.12
CA SER A 177 8.10 11.36 1.12
C SER A 177 7.51 11.23 -0.29
N TYR A 178 6.41 10.49 -0.41
CA TYR A 178 5.67 10.32 -1.66
C TYR A 178 6.53 9.80 -2.83
N SER A 179 7.61 9.06 -2.55
CA SER A 179 8.40 8.38 -3.58
C SER A 179 7.90 6.96 -3.80
N TYR A 180 7.91 6.49 -5.04
CA TYR A 180 7.60 5.12 -5.43
C TYR A 180 8.83 4.48 -6.03
N ILE A 181 9.23 3.30 -5.55
CA ILE A 181 10.39 2.55 -6.06
C ILE A 181 9.99 1.12 -6.37
N GLN A 182 10.26 0.71 -7.60
CA GLN A 182 10.22 -0.68 -8.06
C GLN A 182 11.47 -0.94 -8.91
N ALA A 183 12.54 -1.43 -8.30
CA ALA A 183 13.86 -1.56 -8.93
C ALA A 183 14.53 -2.94 -8.72
N GLY A 184 13.83 -3.90 -8.12
CA GLY A 184 14.33 -5.25 -7.84
C GLY A 184 15.23 -5.30 -6.61
N GLU A 185 16.36 -4.61 -6.63
CA GLU A 185 17.27 -4.47 -5.49
C GLU A 185 17.94 -3.09 -5.49
N VAL A 186 17.97 -2.42 -4.33
CA VAL A 186 18.62 -1.12 -4.16
C VAL A 186 19.32 -1.04 -2.81
N SER A 187 20.60 -0.71 -2.81
CA SER A 187 21.40 -0.56 -1.59
C SER A 187 22.09 0.80 -1.52
N HIS A 188 22.18 1.40 -0.32
CA HIS A 188 22.93 2.64 -0.07
C HIS A 188 22.49 3.83 -0.94
N VAL A 189 21.18 4.01 -1.10
CA VAL A 189 20.61 5.13 -1.88
C VAL A 189 19.74 6.03 -1.01
N SER A 190 19.91 7.33 -1.19
CA SER A 190 18.96 8.34 -0.72
C SER A 190 18.12 8.81 -1.91
N VAL A 191 16.81 8.57 -1.86
CA VAL A 191 15.86 8.97 -2.90
C VAL A 191 15.14 10.24 -2.46
N ASP A 192 15.23 11.27 -3.31
CA ASP A 192 14.56 12.55 -3.08
C ASP A 192 13.03 12.39 -3.02
N PRO A 193 12.33 13.16 -2.16
CA PRO A 193 10.87 13.16 -2.13
C PRO A 193 10.24 13.36 -3.51
N GLY A 194 9.12 12.69 -3.76
CA GLY A 194 8.42 12.78 -5.04
C GLY A 194 9.17 12.14 -6.21
N THR A 195 9.94 11.09 -5.97
CA THR A 195 10.58 10.33 -7.05
C THR A 195 9.75 9.08 -7.34
N VAL A 196 9.31 8.90 -8.59
CA VAL A 196 8.71 7.66 -9.08
C VAL A 196 9.74 6.97 -9.97
N TRP A 197 10.25 5.82 -9.52
CA TRP A 197 11.31 5.09 -10.17
C TRP A 197 10.93 3.63 -10.38
N ILE A 198 10.85 3.21 -11.65
CA ILE A 198 10.60 1.83 -12.05
C ILE A 198 11.75 1.38 -12.92
N ASN A 199 12.52 0.41 -12.46
CA ASN A 199 13.69 -0.09 -13.16
C ASN A 199 13.63 -1.61 -13.26
N SER A 200 13.79 -2.11 -14.48
CA SER A 200 14.06 -3.51 -14.77
C SER A 200 15.42 -3.56 -15.49
N PRO A 201 16.51 -3.91 -14.80
CA PRO A 201 17.86 -3.89 -15.36
C PRO A 201 17.95 -4.60 -16.71
N GLY A 202 18.49 -3.90 -17.71
CA GLY A 202 18.62 -4.42 -19.08
C GLY A 202 17.35 -4.36 -19.93
N ASN A 203 16.19 -4.08 -19.34
CA ASN A 203 14.90 -4.02 -20.04
C ASN A 203 14.40 -2.58 -20.20
N PHE A 204 14.20 -1.87 -19.09
CA PHE A 204 13.73 -0.48 -19.10
C PHE A 204 14.00 0.25 -17.78
N ASN A 205 14.01 1.58 -17.84
CA ASN A 205 14.08 2.47 -16.69
C ASN A 205 13.13 3.65 -16.90
N PHE A 206 12.12 3.78 -16.04
CA PHE A 206 11.20 4.90 -15.96
C PHE A 206 11.53 5.71 -14.71
N LEU A 207 11.71 7.03 -14.87
CA LEU A 207 11.99 7.95 -13.78
C LEU A 207 11.15 9.22 -13.96
N TYR A 208 10.38 9.57 -12.95
CA TYR A 208 9.71 10.86 -12.86
C TYR A 208 10.05 11.52 -11.52
N LYS A 209 10.28 12.84 -11.54
CA LYS A 209 10.53 13.64 -10.33
C LYS A 209 9.56 14.80 -10.24
N TYR A 210 8.78 14.86 -9.17
CA TYR A 210 7.88 15.99 -8.90
C TYR A 210 8.65 17.33 -8.78
N PRO A 211 8.04 18.45 -9.17
CA PRO A 211 8.48 19.77 -8.70
C PRO A 211 8.26 19.84 -7.18
N LYS A 212 9.34 20.05 -6.43
CA LYS A 212 9.32 19.96 -4.96
C LYS A 212 8.31 20.93 -4.35
N GLU A 213 8.37 22.19 -4.78
CA GLU A 213 7.55 23.28 -4.24
C GLU A 213 6.05 23.02 -4.47
N ILE A 214 5.70 22.34 -5.56
CA ILE A 214 4.31 22.03 -5.89
C ILE A 214 3.84 20.77 -5.15
N LEU A 215 4.72 19.76 -4.98
CA LEU A 215 4.39 18.56 -4.21
C LEU A 215 4.12 18.87 -2.74
N GLU A 216 4.79 19.89 -2.18
CA GLU A 216 4.62 20.31 -0.78
C GLU A 216 3.17 20.73 -0.44
N GLU A 217 2.35 21.12 -1.43
CA GLU A 217 0.91 21.37 -1.26
C GLU A 217 0.14 20.09 -0.90
N TYR A 218 0.56 18.95 -1.43
CA TYR A 218 -0.12 17.67 -1.26
C TYR A 218 0.43 16.89 -0.07
N ILE A 219 1.76 16.93 0.09
CA ILE A 219 2.45 16.23 1.15
C ILE A 219 3.80 16.89 1.44
N THR A 220 3.95 17.31 2.69
CA THR A 220 5.19 17.87 3.23
C THR A 220 5.36 17.44 4.69
N LEU A 221 6.47 17.84 5.28
CA LEU A 221 6.75 17.66 6.70
C LEU A 221 6.86 19.03 7.37
N SER A 222 6.22 19.20 8.52
CA SER A 222 6.36 20.39 9.37
C SER A 222 7.81 20.55 9.89
N SER A 223 8.07 21.65 10.62
CA SER A 223 9.33 21.82 11.35
C SER A 223 9.61 20.64 12.30
N ASP A 224 8.56 20.10 12.88
CA ASP A 224 8.58 19.00 13.86
C ASP A 224 8.48 17.63 13.18
N LYS A 225 8.63 17.59 11.85
CA LYS A 225 8.56 16.37 11.01
C LYS A 225 7.25 15.60 11.11
N VAL A 226 6.16 16.31 11.36
CA VAL A 226 4.80 15.76 11.25
C VAL A 226 4.31 15.91 9.81
N PRO A 227 3.71 14.86 9.19
CA PRO A 227 3.14 14.96 7.85
C PRO A 227 1.99 15.97 7.77
N LEU A 228 2.00 16.82 6.74
CA LEU A 228 0.97 17.83 6.44
C LEU A 228 0.66 17.85 4.94
N GLY A 229 -0.45 18.47 4.55
CA GLY A 229 -0.83 18.71 3.15
C GLY A 229 -2.16 18.05 2.79
N LYS A 230 -2.66 18.32 1.57
CA LYS A 230 -3.99 17.88 1.10
C LYS A 230 -4.24 16.39 1.29
N LEU A 231 -3.24 15.53 1.12
CA LEU A 231 -3.38 14.08 1.30
C LEU A 231 -3.65 13.68 2.76
N ILE A 232 -3.03 14.38 3.70
CA ILE A 232 -3.23 14.16 5.14
C ILE A 232 -4.59 14.70 5.55
N ASP A 233 -4.91 15.93 5.15
CA ASP A 233 -6.18 16.58 5.45
C ASP A 233 -7.35 15.72 4.95
N PHE A 234 -7.26 15.21 3.71
CA PHE A 234 -8.25 14.32 3.12
C PHE A 234 -8.54 13.07 3.98
N ILE A 235 -7.50 12.44 4.55
CA ILE A 235 -7.68 11.25 5.38
C ILE A 235 -8.22 11.61 6.77
N GLU A 236 -7.67 12.64 7.40
CA GLU A 236 -8.03 13.02 8.77
C GLU A 236 -9.49 13.51 8.86
N GLU A 237 -10.00 14.24 7.85
CA GLU A 237 -11.42 14.61 7.71
C GLU A 237 -12.39 13.42 7.78
N ARG A 238 -11.92 12.22 7.43
CA ARG A 238 -12.75 11.00 7.29
C ARG A 238 -12.49 9.97 8.38
N LYS A 239 -11.51 10.21 9.25
CA LYS A 239 -11.02 9.27 10.25
C LYS A 239 -12.08 8.81 11.26
N GLU A 240 -12.99 9.69 11.66
CA GLU A 240 -14.07 9.35 12.60
C GLU A 240 -14.99 8.27 12.04
N LYS A 241 -15.15 8.18 10.72
CA LYS A 241 -16.00 7.15 10.09
C LYS A 241 -15.41 5.76 10.24
N PHE A 242 -14.07 5.64 10.28
CA PHE A 242 -13.41 4.36 10.56
C PHE A 242 -13.63 3.91 12.01
N GLN A 243 -13.72 4.83 12.97
CA GLN A 243 -13.92 4.49 14.38
C GLN A 243 -15.21 3.65 14.60
N ARG A 244 -16.30 4.01 13.90
CA ARG A 244 -17.55 3.24 13.91
C ARG A 244 -17.33 1.77 13.55
N VAL A 245 -16.42 1.49 12.63
CA VAL A 245 -16.20 0.14 12.13
C VAL A 245 -15.50 -0.75 13.17
N PHE A 246 -14.74 -0.14 14.09
CA PHE A 246 -14.09 -0.84 15.20
C PHE A 246 -14.98 -0.97 16.45
N ASP A 247 -15.96 -0.06 16.64
CA ASP A 247 -16.77 0.00 17.85
C ASP A 247 -17.97 -0.97 17.84
N PHE A 248 -18.47 -1.38 16.66
CA PHE A 248 -19.65 -2.22 16.54
C PHE A 248 -19.30 -3.69 16.24
N ALA A 249 -19.66 -4.59 17.16
CA ALA A 249 -19.49 -6.03 16.98
C ALA A 249 -20.35 -6.59 15.83
N ASN A 250 -21.53 -5.99 15.59
CA ASN A 250 -22.45 -6.30 14.51
C ASN A 250 -22.78 -5.00 13.76
N LEU A 251 -22.14 -4.78 12.60
CA LEU A 251 -22.59 -3.74 11.67
C LEU A 251 -23.86 -4.23 10.96
N ASP A 252 -24.76 -3.30 10.65
CA ASP A 252 -25.95 -3.60 9.85
C ASP A 252 -25.51 -4.24 8.53
N LYS A 253 -26.16 -5.34 8.13
CA LYS A 253 -25.87 -5.97 6.85
C LYS A 253 -26.23 -4.99 5.73
N ILE A 254 -25.28 -4.75 4.84
CA ILE A 254 -25.54 -4.06 3.58
C ILE A 254 -26.51 -4.94 2.79
N ALA A 255 -27.68 -4.41 2.46
CA ALA A 255 -28.63 -5.11 1.60
C ALA A 255 -28.03 -5.29 0.20
N ASP A 256 -28.40 -6.38 -0.47
CA ASP A 256 -28.11 -6.61 -1.90
C ASP A 256 -26.62 -6.74 -2.26
N VAL A 257 -25.78 -7.28 -1.37
CA VAL A 257 -24.42 -7.72 -1.72
C VAL A 257 -24.50 -9.07 -2.46
N PRO A 258 -24.01 -9.18 -3.71
CA PRO A 258 -24.00 -10.45 -4.42
C PRO A 258 -23.19 -11.52 -3.69
N ASP A 259 -23.64 -12.78 -3.77
CA ASP A 259 -22.97 -13.92 -3.11
C ASP A 259 -21.53 -14.14 -3.59
N THR A 260 -21.18 -13.61 -4.76
CA THR A 260 -19.85 -13.73 -5.37
C THR A 260 -18.91 -12.58 -5.00
N SER A 261 -19.40 -11.59 -4.25
CA SER A 261 -18.67 -10.40 -3.84
C SER A 261 -18.29 -10.50 -2.35
N SER A 262 -17.24 -9.77 -1.96
CA SER A 262 -16.82 -9.68 -0.56
C SER A 262 -16.61 -8.23 -0.18
N ILE A 263 -17.23 -7.86 0.94
CA ILE A 263 -17.00 -6.59 1.62
C ILE A 263 -16.41 -6.91 2.97
N ASP A 264 -15.17 -6.49 3.18
CA ASP A 264 -14.53 -6.64 4.48
C ASP A 264 -15.29 -5.82 5.53
N ARG A 265 -15.51 -6.43 6.69
CA ARG A 265 -16.21 -5.81 7.81
C ARG A 265 -15.50 -4.55 8.35
N TYR A 266 -14.22 -4.35 8.04
CA TYR A 266 -13.41 -3.19 8.40
C TYR A 266 -13.32 -2.13 7.29
N ALA A 267 -14.04 -2.30 6.19
CA ALA A 267 -14.27 -1.24 5.21
C ALA A 267 -15.33 -0.25 5.71
N VAL A 268 -15.19 1.02 5.36
CA VAL A 268 -16.22 2.04 5.57
C VAL A 268 -17.09 2.07 4.33
N ILE A 269 -18.36 1.64 4.46
CA ILE A 269 -19.35 1.75 3.40
C ILE A 269 -20.45 2.73 3.86
N LEU A 270 -20.56 3.84 3.14
CA LEU A 270 -21.60 4.85 3.39
C LEU A 270 -22.80 4.67 2.44
N PRO A 271 -23.98 5.26 2.76
CA PRO A 271 -25.18 5.13 1.93
C PRO A 271 -24.97 5.56 0.47
N ASN A 272 -25.90 5.15 -0.40
CA ASN A 272 -25.86 5.34 -1.86
C ASN A 272 -24.72 4.58 -2.55
N PHE A 273 -24.34 3.45 -1.98
CA PHE A 273 -23.38 2.52 -2.53
C PHE A 273 -24.07 1.46 -3.40
N LYS A 274 -23.46 1.11 -4.53
CA LYS A 274 -23.88 -0.01 -5.39
C LYS A 274 -22.70 -0.95 -5.63
N ILE A 275 -22.96 -2.24 -5.50
CA ILE A 275 -21.99 -3.31 -5.71
C ILE A 275 -22.56 -4.33 -6.68
N ASP A 276 -21.72 -4.75 -7.62
CA ASP A 276 -22.03 -5.79 -8.59
C ASP A 276 -21.29 -7.10 -8.25
N GLU A 277 -21.43 -8.12 -9.09
CA GLU A 277 -20.81 -9.43 -8.92
C GLU A 277 -19.27 -9.38 -8.87
N ASN A 278 -18.66 -10.33 -8.15
CA ASN A 278 -17.20 -10.55 -8.11
C ASN A 278 -16.39 -9.34 -7.61
N VAL A 279 -17.03 -8.41 -6.91
CA VAL A 279 -16.36 -7.22 -6.36
C VAL A 279 -15.66 -7.59 -5.05
N LEU A 280 -14.42 -7.14 -4.90
CA LEU A 280 -13.65 -7.28 -3.65
C LEU A 280 -13.39 -5.89 -3.04
N ILE A 281 -13.92 -5.67 -1.85
CA ILE A 281 -13.62 -4.49 -1.02
C ILE A 281 -12.88 -4.96 0.22
N SER A 282 -11.62 -4.56 0.33
CA SER A 282 -10.72 -4.98 1.40
C SER A 282 -10.89 -4.09 2.64
N GLN A 283 -10.33 -4.52 3.78
CA GLN A 283 -10.38 -3.73 5.01
C GLN A 283 -9.77 -2.34 4.82
N ARG A 284 -10.24 -1.37 5.61
CA ARG A 284 -9.81 0.03 5.53
C ARG A 284 -10.07 0.73 4.18
N ALA A 285 -10.69 0.07 3.21
CA ALA A 285 -11.24 0.77 2.05
C ALA A 285 -12.39 1.70 2.51
N TYR A 286 -12.49 2.86 1.89
CA TYR A 286 -13.53 3.85 2.17
C TYR A 286 -14.37 4.09 0.93
N ILE A 287 -15.65 3.76 0.98
CA ILE A 287 -16.58 3.89 -0.13
C ILE A 287 -17.76 4.77 0.26
N GLU A 288 -17.99 5.82 -0.51
CA GLU A 288 -19.10 6.76 -0.30
C GLU A 288 -19.75 7.15 -1.63
N ASN A 289 -21.09 7.04 -1.69
CA ASN A 289 -21.87 7.46 -2.86
C ASN A 289 -21.28 6.99 -4.20
N SER A 290 -20.92 5.71 -4.28
CA SER A 290 -20.13 5.16 -5.38
C SER A 290 -20.68 3.84 -5.89
N SER A 291 -20.39 3.54 -7.15
CA SER A 291 -20.81 2.34 -7.85
C SER A 291 -19.58 1.52 -8.26
N LEU A 292 -19.50 0.28 -7.80
CA LEU A 292 -18.44 -0.67 -8.18
C LEU A 292 -19.04 -1.77 -9.05
N GLY A 293 -18.77 -1.70 -10.35
CA GLY A 293 -19.20 -2.67 -11.35
C GLY A 293 -18.42 -3.99 -11.27
N LYS A 294 -18.90 -4.99 -12.00
CA LYS A 294 -18.43 -6.39 -11.91
C LYS A 294 -16.92 -6.53 -11.87
N GLY A 295 -16.41 -7.34 -10.95
CA GLY A 295 -14.99 -7.66 -10.85
C GLY A 295 -14.08 -6.52 -10.39
N SER A 296 -14.65 -5.38 -9.98
CA SER A 296 -13.86 -4.27 -9.45
C SER A 296 -13.25 -4.60 -8.10
N ASN A 297 -12.11 -4.01 -7.80
CA ASN A 297 -11.36 -4.23 -6.58
C ASN A 297 -10.98 -2.90 -5.92
N ALA A 298 -11.34 -2.79 -4.64
CA ALA A 298 -10.93 -1.71 -3.74
C ALA A 298 -9.99 -2.30 -2.69
N GLN A 299 -8.69 -1.99 -2.79
CA GLN A 299 -7.68 -2.48 -1.86
C GLN A 299 -7.60 -1.63 -0.59
N GLU A 300 -6.78 -2.06 0.36
CA GLU A 300 -6.68 -1.46 1.67
C GLU A 300 -6.21 0.00 1.59
N ASN A 301 -6.74 0.81 2.49
CA ASN A 301 -6.50 2.26 2.56
C ASN A 301 -6.91 3.05 1.29
N CYS A 302 -7.62 2.44 0.33
CA CYS A 302 -8.14 3.20 -0.81
C CYS A 302 -9.43 3.96 -0.45
N PHE A 303 -9.71 5.03 -1.18
CA PHE A 303 -10.89 5.86 -1.04
C PHE A 303 -11.59 5.99 -2.40
N ILE A 304 -12.89 5.69 -2.46
CA ILE A 304 -13.73 5.81 -3.66
C ILE A 304 -14.99 6.59 -3.28
N ILE A 305 -15.09 7.82 -3.74
CA ILE A 305 -16.10 8.78 -3.29
C ILE A 305 -16.74 9.45 -4.49
N ASN A 306 -18.07 9.52 -4.53
CA ASN A 306 -18.84 10.14 -5.61
C ASN A 306 -18.42 9.63 -7.01
N SER A 307 -18.08 8.34 -7.11
CA SER A 307 -17.36 7.80 -8.27
C SER A 307 -18.01 6.54 -8.83
N THR A 308 -17.83 6.33 -10.13
CA THR A 308 -18.34 5.14 -10.84
C THR A 308 -17.16 4.35 -11.39
N LEU A 309 -17.06 3.08 -11.00
CA LEU A 309 -16.15 2.10 -11.59
C LEU A 309 -17.00 1.15 -12.44
N GLU A 310 -16.83 1.17 -13.76
CA GLU A 310 -17.67 0.39 -14.68
C GLU A 310 -17.46 -1.13 -14.57
N GLY A 311 -16.28 -1.60 -14.14
CA GLY A 311 -16.01 -3.03 -13.96
C GLY A 311 -14.57 -3.42 -14.28
N TYR A 312 -14.07 -4.45 -13.60
CA TYR A 312 -12.68 -4.92 -13.68
C TYR A 312 -11.66 -3.82 -13.37
N ASN A 313 -12.07 -2.82 -12.60
CA ASN A 313 -11.22 -1.74 -12.15
C ASN A 313 -10.42 -2.18 -10.92
N VAL A 314 -9.15 -1.80 -10.85
CA VAL A 314 -8.30 -2.08 -9.69
C VAL A 314 -7.85 -0.77 -9.07
N SER A 315 -8.26 -0.53 -7.82
CA SER A 315 -7.81 0.60 -7.00
C SER A 315 -6.79 0.10 -6.00
N ALA A 316 -5.51 0.31 -6.30
CA ALA A 316 -4.40 -0.18 -5.49
C ALA A 316 -4.31 0.52 -4.12
N HIS A 317 -3.49 -0.04 -3.23
CA HIS A 317 -3.35 0.44 -1.85
C HIS A 317 -3.13 1.96 -1.76
N GLY A 318 -3.90 2.62 -0.90
CA GLY A 318 -3.78 4.06 -0.63
C GLY A 318 -4.27 5.00 -1.74
N SER A 319 -4.74 4.47 -2.88
CA SER A 319 -5.32 5.27 -3.97
C SER A 319 -6.59 5.98 -3.52
N LYS A 320 -6.84 7.18 -4.04
CA LYS A 320 -8.00 8.00 -3.67
C LYS A 320 -8.64 8.51 -4.96
N ILE A 321 -9.92 8.24 -5.12
CA ILE A 321 -10.71 8.49 -6.32
C ILE A 321 -11.95 9.26 -5.89
N PHE A 322 -12.04 10.52 -6.30
CA PHE A 322 -13.10 11.45 -5.92
C PHE A 322 -13.70 12.11 -7.17
N GLU A 323 -15.03 12.10 -7.27
CA GLU A 323 -15.77 12.71 -8.41
C GLU A 323 -15.27 12.22 -9.79
N THR A 324 -15.08 10.91 -9.91
CA THR A 324 -14.42 10.29 -11.07
C THR A 324 -15.23 9.14 -11.66
N ASP A 325 -15.27 9.07 -12.99
CA ASP A 325 -15.85 7.97 -13.76
C ASP A 325 -14.75 7.16 -14.43
N LEU A 326 -14.48 5.97 -13.88
CA LEU A 326 -13.52 5.00 -14.41
C LEU A 326 -14.25 4.04 -15.34
N LYS A 327 -13.86 4.05 -16.63
CA LYS A 327 -14.28 3.02 -17.58
C LYS A 327 -13.67 1.67 -17.24
N SER A 328 -14.20 0.62 -17.84
CA SER A 328 -13.79 -0.75 -17.50
C SER A 328 -12.28 -1.01 -17.67
N GLY A 329 -11.70 -1.79 -16.76
CA GLY A 329 -10.30 -2.22 -16.83
C GLY A 329 -9.26 -1.17 -16.44
N VAL A 330 -9.67 -0.02 -15.90
CA VAL A 330 -8.72 1.01 -15.43
C VAL A 330 -8.01 0.54 -14.16
N PHE A 331 -6.69 0.70 -14.15
CA PHE A 331 -5.83 0.49 -12.99
C PHE A 331 -5.45 1.83 -12.37
N THR A 332 -5.67 1.98 -11.06
CA THR A 332 -5.25 3.14 -10.27
C THR A 332 -4.16 2.70 -9.30
N GLY A 333 -2.92 3.14 -9.56
CA GLY A 333 -1.73 2.75 -8.78
C GLY A 333 -1.69 3.25 -7.34
N PHE A 334 -0.69 2.76 -6.59
CA PHE A 334 -0.49 3.06 -5.18
C PHE A 334 -0.52 4.55 -4.88
N ASN A 335 -1.17 4.96 -3.78
CA ASN A 335 -1.17 6.35 -3.28
C ASN A 335 -1.58 7.43 -4.29
N SER A 336 -2.12 7.06 -5.47
CA SER A 336 -2.59 8.01 -6.47
C SER A 336 -3.76 8.83 -5.93
N PHE A 337 -3.87 10.09 -6.36
CA PHE A 337 -4.84 11.05 -5.88
C PHE A 337 -5.60 11.67 -7.05
N LEU A 338 -6.80 11.16 -7.33
CA LEU A 338 -7.68 11.63 -8.39
C LEU A 338 -8.79 12.46 -7.76
N LEU A 339 -8.66 13.78 -7.84
CA LEU A 339 -9.54 14.77 -7.25
C LEU A 339 -10.23 15.56 -8.37
N GLY A 340 -11.43 15.11 -8.74
CA GLY A 340 -12.36 15.91 -9.55
C GLY A 340 -13.25 16.78 -8.66
N LYS A 341 -14.21 17.47 -9.28
CA LYS A 341 -15.30 18.17 -8.59
C LYS A 341 -16.66 17.73 -9.14
N SER A 342 -17.72 18.01 -8.41
CA SER A 342 -19.08 17.65 -8.81
C SER A 342 -19.50 18.30 -10.14
N ASP A 343 -18.98 19.49 -10.46
CA ASP A 343 -19.15 20.20 -11.73
C ASP A 343 -17.96 20.02 -12.71
N ALA A 344 -16.87 19.39 -12.26
CA ALA A 344 -15.64 19.17 -13.01
C ALA A 344 -15.11 17.75 -12.78
N ARG A 345 -15.88 16.75 -13.22
CA ARG A 345 -15.54 15.33 -13.02
C ARG A 345 -14.36 14.91 -13.89
N ILE A 346 -13.63 13.89 -13.41
CA ILE A 346 -12.60 13.19 -14.19
C ILE A 346 -13.26 11.99 -14.87
N THR A 347 -13.01 11.79 -16.17
CA THR A 347 -13.37 10.54 -16.87
C THR A 347 -12.11 9.84 -17.35
N VAL A 348 -11.93 8.57 -16.99
CA VAL A 348 -10.78 7.78 -17.41
C VAL A 348 -11.21 6.67 -18.36
N GLY A 349 -10.73 6.71 -19.60
CA GLY A 349 -11.04 5.74 -20.64
C GLY A 349 -10.60 4.31 -20.30
N LYS A 350 -11.22 3.33 -20.98
CA LYS A 350 -11.03 1.90 -20.70
C LYS A 350 -9.56 1.48 -20.75
N ASN A 351 -9.19 0.50 -19.93
CA ASN A 351 -7.85 -0.11 -19.89
C ASN A 351 -6.68 0.87 -19.65
N SER A 352 -6.97 2.11 -19.25
CA SER A 352 -5.91 3.07 -18.93
C SER A 352 -5.24 2.72 -17.61
N ILE A 353 -3.95 3.05 -17.53
CA ILE A 353 -3.08 2.74 -16.40
C ILE A 353 -2.66 4.07 -15.77
N ILE A 354 -3.23 4.39 -14.62
CA ILE A 354 -2.75 5.47 -13.76
C ILE A 354 -1.60 4.92 -12.93
N MET A 355 -0.39 5.41 -13.19
CA MET A 355 0.81 4.97 -12.50
C MET A 355 0.72 5.23 -10.99
N PRO A 356 1.48 4.47 -10.18
CA PRO A 356 1.66 4.77 -8.77
C PRO A 356 2.04 6.23 -8.53
N HIS A 357 1.49 6.79 -7.47
CA HIS A 357 1.73 8.13 -6.97
C HIS A 357 1.28 9.26 -7.91
N THR A 358 0.41 8.98 -8.89
CA THR A 358 -0.10 10.03 -9.79
C THR A 358 -1.07 10.95 -9.06
N ILE A 359 -0.96 12.27 -9.28
CA ILE A 359 -1.87 13.28 -8.75
C ILE A 359 -2.60 13.93 -9.92
N ILE A 360 -3.93 13.81 -9.91
CA ILE A 360 -4.84 14.52 -10.81
C ILE A 360 -5.71 15.42 -9.93
N ASP A 361 -5.53 16.72 -9.98
CA ASP A 361 -6.27 17.70 -9.16
C ASP A 361 -6.78 18.82 -10.08
N VAL A 362 -8.00 18.64 -10.61
CA VAL A 362 -8.52 19.47 -11.71
C VAL A 362 -9.69 20.33 -11.25
N ASP A 363 -9.67 21.59 -11.72
CA ASP A 363 -10.77 22.53 -11.53
C ASP A 363 -11.79 22.51 -12.68
N GLU A 364 -11.43 21.89 -13.82
CA GLU A 364 -12.26 21.76 -15.03
C GLU A 364 -12.42 20.27 -15.41
N PRO A 365 -13.51 19.88 -16.11
CA PRO A 365 -13.70 18.50 -16.53
C PRO A 365 -12.50 17.97 -17.33
N LEU A 366 -11.97 16.81 -16.92
CA LEU A 366 -10.83 16.18 -17.58
C LEU A 366 -11.21 14.81 -18.13
N ALA A 367 -11.05 14.62 -19.44
CA ALA A 367 -11.28 13.33 -20.09
C ALA A 367 -9.95 12.72 -20.54
N ILE A 368 -9.56 11.61 -19.91
CA ILE A 368 -8.41 10.80 -20.29
C ILE A 368 -8.86 9.77 -21.32
N PRO A 369 -8.22 9.68 -22.51
CA PRO A 369 -8.59 8.71 -23.53
C PRO A 369 -8.38 7.26 -23.06
N PRO A 370 -8.99 6.27 -23.74
CA PRO A 370 -8.75 4.86 -23.45
C PRO A 370 -7.33 4.43 -23.80
N ASP A 371 -6.90 3.32 -23.21
CA ASP A 371 -5.62 2.66 -23.50
C ASP A 371 -4.44 3.65 -23.37
N HIS A 372 -4.42 4.45 -22.30
CA HIS A 372 -3.36 5.41 -21.98
C HIS A 372 -2.58 5.02 -20.72
N PHE A 373 -1.32 5.44 -20.68
CA PHE A 373 -0.42 5.37 -19.53
C PHE A 373 -0.25 6.78 -18.99
N ILE A 374 -0.56 7.01 -17.71
CA ILE A 374 -0.68 8.35 -17.10
C ILE A 374 0.16 8.40 -15.82
N TRP A 375 0.89 9.50 -15.59
CA TRP A 375 1.76 9.67 -14.43
C TRP A 375 1.77 11.11 -13.91
N GLY A 376 2.55 11.37 -12.86
CA GLY A 376 2.97 12.72 -12.50
C GLY A 376 1.86 13.60 -11.92
N LEU A 377 1.94 14.91 -12.19
CA LEU A 377 0.99 15.92 -11.72
C LEU A 377 0.17 16.43 -12.90
N ILE A 378 -1.16 16.39 -12.77
CA ILE A 378 -2.11 16.83 -13.80
C ILE A 378 -3.19 17.69 -13.18
N ARG A 379 -3.18 18.99 -13.49
CA ARG A 379 -4.19 19.97 -13.05
C ARG A 379 -4.96 20.61 -14.20
N SER A 380 -4.54 20.33 -15.43
CA SER A 380 -5.19 20.81 -16.65
C SER A 380 -5.01 19.84 -17.79
N LYS A 381 -5.69 20.10 -18.90
CA LYS A 381 -5.55 19.32 -20.13
C LYS A 381 -4.13 19.38 -20.71
N GLU A 382 -3.47 20.52 -20.62
CA GLU A 382 -2.09 20.70 -21.07
C GLU A 382 -1.11 19.89 -20.21
N GLU A 383 -1.32 19.82 -18.90
CA GLU A 383 -0.53 18.95 -18.03
C GLU A 383 -0.80 17.47 -18.33
N LEU A 384 -2.02 17.09 -18.73
CA LEU A 384 -2.32 15.72 -19.18
C LEU A 384 -1.53 15.35 -20.46
N GLU A 385 -1.41 16.26 -21.43
CA GLU A 385 -0.66 16.01 -22.67
C GLU A 385 0.82 15.71 -22.41
N THR A 386 1.40 16.34 -21.38
CA THR A 386 2.81 16.12 -21.01
C THR A 386 3.03 15.01 -20.00
N ASN A 387 1.97 14.49 -19.37
CA ASN A 387 2.04 13.42 -18.38
C ASN A 387 1.17 12.19 -18.74
N SER A 388 0.92 12.00 -20.04
CA SER A 388 0.31 10.78 -20.55
C SER A 388 0.84 10.41 -21.93
N ILE A 389 0.75 9.13 -22.27
CA ILE A 389 1.07 8.60 -23.59
C ILE A 389 0.13 7.41 -23.87
N SER A 390 -0.22 7.16 -25.14
CA SER A 390 -0.99 5.95 -25.44
C SER A 390 -0.15 4.69 -25.22
N LEU A 391 -0.80 3.59 -24.82
CA LEU A 391 -0.11 2.32 -24.59
C LEU A 391 0.58 1.82 -25.86
N ASP A 392 -0.01 2.03 -27.03
CA ASP A 392 0.57 1.64 -28.32
C ASP A 392 1.83 2.45 -28.67
N GLN A 393 1.81 3.76 -28.39
CA GLN A 393 2.96 4.63 -28.59
C GLN A 393 4.10 4.24 -27.64
N LEU A 394 3.81 4.04 -26.35
CA LEU A 394 4.81 3.57 -25.38
C LEU A 394 5.34 2.17 -25.75
N ALA A 395 4.48 1.24 -26.13
CA ALA A 395 4.89 -0.10 -26.55
C ALA A 395 5.79 -0.09 -27.79
N SER A 396 5.69 0.94 -28.63
CA SER A 396 6.54 1.13 -29.80
C SER A 396 7.88 1.82 -29.48
N GLN A 397 8.01 2.44 -28.30
CA GLN A 397 9.22 3.16 -27.89
C GLN A 397 10.40 2.20 -27.69
N ARG A 398 11.53 2.55 -28.30
CA ARG A 398 12.82 1.88 -28.14
C ARG A 398 13.89 2.93 -27.84
N GLY A 399 14.59 2.79 -26.73
CA GLY A 399 15.59 3.76 -26.29
C GLY A 399 14.96 4.98 -25.58
N PRO A 400 15.71 6.09 -25.47
CA PRO A 400 15.34 7.19 -24.58
C PRO A 400 14.11 7.97 -25.07
N LEU A 401 13.26 8.34 -24.13
CA LEU A 401 12.12 9.25 -24.28
C LEU A 401 12.13 10.22 -23.10
N THR A 402 11.91 11.50 -23.36
CA THR A 402 11.69 12.50 -22.31
C THR A 402 10.40 13.23 -22.60
N GLN A 403 9.51 13.28 -21.61
CA GLN A 403 8.23 13.95 -21.73
C GLN A 403 7.93 14.67 -20.41
N GLY A 404 7.88 16.00 -20.45
CA GLY A 404 7.81 16.81 -19.24
C GLY A 404 8.99 16.51 -18.31
N ARG A 405 8.70 16.02 -17.10
CA ARG A 405 9.70 15.64 -16.08
C ARG A 405 9.94 14.13 -16.00
N MET A 406 9.35 13.37 -16.93
CA MET A 406 9.57 11.94 -17.06
C MET A 406 10.72 11.66 -18.02
N HIS A 407 11.60 10.76 -17.61
CA HIS A 407 12.63 10.16 -18.42
C HIS A 407 12.40 8.66 -18.47
N PHE A 408 12.32 8.13 -19.69
CA PHE A 408 12.22 6.71 -19.96
C PHE A 408 13.41 6.28 -20.81
N GLU A 409 13.95 5.10 -20.55
CA GLU A 409 14.95 4.44 -21.38
C GLU A 409 14.64 2.94 -21.49
N GLY A 410 14.93 2.34 -22.64
CA GLY A 410 14.78 0.89 -22.86
C GLY A 410 13.59 0.52 -23.73
N ASN A 411 12.94 -0.61 -23.42
CA ASN A 411 11.88 -1.20 -24.23
C ASN A 411 10.49 -0.98 -23.62
N GLY A 412 9.73 -0.04 -24.19
CA GLY A 412 8.41 0.31 -23.66
C GLY A 412 7.37 -0.81 -23.78
N LEU A 413 7.56 -1.78 -24.70
CA LEU A 413 6.70 -2.96 -24.77
C LEU A 413 6.78 -3.80 -23.49
N LEU A 414 7.99 -3.96 -22.94
CA LEU A 414 8.19 -4.74 -21.71
C LEU A 414 7.58 -4.04 -20.50
N LEU A 415 7.65 -2.70 -20.45
CA LEU A 415 6.99 -1.91 -19.40
C LEU A 415 5.46 -2.06 -19.46
N VAL A 416 4.87 -1.88 -20.64
CA VAL A 416 3.41 -2.02 -20.83
C VAL A 416 2.96 -3.45 -20.50
N GLN A 417 3.70 -4.47 -20.94
CA GLN A 417 3.38 -5.85 -20.65
C GLN A 417 3.46 -6.15 -19.15
N ALA A 418 4.48 -5.66 -18.45
CA ALA A 418 4.63 -5.86 -17.01
C ALA A 418 3.43 -5.32 -16.21
N PHE A 419 2.92 -4.13 -16.58
CA PHE A 419 1.70 -3.60 -15.96
C PHE A 419 0.46 -4.40 -16.32
N LYS A 420 0.26 -4.77 -17.60
CA LYS A 420 -0.89 -5.57 -18.03
C LYS A 420 -0.94 -6.92 -17.32
N ASP A 421 0.20 -7.61 -17.23
CA ASP A 421 0.32 -8.89 -16.54
C ASP A 421 0.01 -8.75 -15.05
N ARG A 422 0.52 -7.70 -14.41
CA ARG A 422 0.23 -7.41 -13.00
C ARG A 422 -1.26 -7.16 -12.77
N ILE A 423 -1.89 -6.32 -13.58
CA ILE A 423 -3.33 -6.01 -13.45
C ILE A 423 -4.17 -7.26 -13.64
N HIS A 424 -3.86 -8.06 -14.66
CA HIS A 424 -4.55 -9.32 -14.92
C HIS A 424 -4.39 -10.30 -13.76
N HIS A 425 -3.16 -10.44 -13.24
CA HIS A 425 -2.88 -11.27 -12.08
C HIS A 425 -3.69 -10.84 -10.86
N ILE A 426 -3.74 -9.54 -10.55
CA ILE A 426 -4.54 -8.99 -9.44
C ILE A 426 -6.03 -9.35 -9.61
N LEU A 427 -6.59 -9.14 -10.80
CA LEU A 427 -8.00 -9.47 -11.07
C LEU A 427 -8.28 -10.97 -10.92
N ASP A 428 -7.35 -11.81 -11.38
CA ASP A 428 -7.47 -13.27 -11.29
C ASP A 428 -7.43 -13.76 -9.83
N VAL A 429 -6.42 -13.38 -9.05
CA VAL A 429 -6.31 -13.78 -7.64
C VAL A 429 -7.44 -13.22 -6.78
N ASN A 430 -7.99 -12.06 -7.16
CA ASN A 430 -9.15 -11.48 -6.48
C ASN A 430 -10.47 -12.17 -6.84
N GLY A 431 -10.50 -13.01 -7.87
CA GLY A 431 -11.71 -13.70 -8.30
C GLY A 431 -12.65 -12.82 -9.12
N ALA A 432 -12.11 -11.81 -9.80
CA ALA A 432 -12.89 -10.92 -10.67
C ALA A 432 -13.56 -11.70 -11.83
N PHE A 433 -12.90 -12.77 -12.29
CA PHE A 433 -13.36 -13.66 -13.36
C PHE A 433 -14.11 -14.90 -12.84
N TYR A 434 -14.58 -14.88 -11.59
CA TYR A 434 -15.36 -15.97 -11.03
C TYR A 434 -16.65 -16.21 -11.83
N ASP A 435 -16.86 -17.46 -12.19
CA ASP A 435 -18.04 -17.90 -12.95
C ASP A 435 -18.33 -19.37 -12.62
N ASP A 436 -19.55 -19.66 -12.16
CA ASP A 436 -20.05 -21.02 -11.86
C ASP A 436 -19.05 -21.95 -11.11
N GLY A 437 -18.47 -21.45 -10.02
CA GLY A 437 -17.56 -22.23 -9.17
C GLY A 437 -16.11 -22.33 -9.67
N LYS A 438 -15.78 -21.71 -10.82
CA LYS A 438 -14.43 -21.61 -11.38
C LYS A 438 -13.82 -20.24 -11.12
N ASN A 439 -12.48 -20.15 -11.17
CA ASN A 439 -11.72 -18.91 -10.92
C ASN A 439 -12.04 -18.26 -9.56
N ASN A 440 -12.19 -19.11 -8.53
CA ASN A 440 -12.35 -18.65 -7.16
C ASN A 440 -11.11 -17.87 -6.70
N GLY A 441 -11.31 -16.64 -6.25
CA GLY A 441 -10.28 -15.80 -5.66
C GLY A 441 -10.69 -15.22 -4.31
N HIS A 442 -10.01 -14.15 -3.89
CA HIS A 442 -10.22 -13.51 -2.60
C HIS A 442 -11.66 -13.02 -2.38
N ALA A 443 -12.35 -12.53 -3.42
CA ALA A 443 -13.76 -12.12 -3.32
C ALA A 443 -14.70 -13.24 -2.87
N GLN A 444 -14.39 -14.50 -3.20
CA GLN A 444 -15.21 -15.64 -2.81
C GLN A 444 -14.71 -16.31 -1.52
N ARG A 445 -13.41 -16.21 -1.20
CA ARG A 445 -12.78 -16.86 -0.03
C ARG A 445 -12.88 -16.01 1.24
N ASN A 446 -12.65 -14.70 1.14
CA ASN A 446 -12.50 -13.80 2.30
C ASN A 446 -13.80 -13.51 3.06
N GLN A 447 -14.93 -14.11 2.67
CA GLN A 447 -16.21 -13.99 3.36
C GLN A 447 -16.20 -14.58 4.79
N LYS A 448 -15.18 -15.38 5.16
CA LYS A 448 -15.08 -16.13 6.43
C LYS A 448 -13.91 -15.71 7.33
N LEU A 449 -13.71 -14.40 7.52
CA LEU A 449 -12.68 -13.86 8.41
C LEU A 449 -13.26 -13.49 9.79
N SER A 450 -12.68 -14.05 10.86
CA SER A 450 -12.96 -13.67 12.26
C SER A 450 -11.83 -12.82 12.82
N LEU A 451 -12.14 -11.86 13.70
CA LEU A 451 -11.15 -10.92 14.22
C LEU A 451 -11.12 -10.89 15.75
N ASN A 452 -9.92 -11.07 16.29
CA ASN A 452 -9.64 -11.18 17.71
C ASN A 452 -8.76 -10.01 18.18
N THR A 453 -8.91 -9.63 19.45
CA THR A 453 -8.17 -8.52 20.05
C THR A 453 -7.02 -9.00 20.92
N ILE A 454 -5.98 -8.18 21.02
CA ILE A 454 -4.84 -8.34 21.91
C ILE A 454 -4.64 -7.01 22.64
N GLN A 455 -4.33 -7.05 23.94
CA GLN A 455 -4.23 -5.86 24.78
C GLN A 455 -2.78 -5.63 25.26
N PRO A 456 -2.32 -4.36 25.38
CA PRO A 456 -1.04 -4.05 25.98
C PRO A 456 -1.10 -4.10 27.52
N PHE A 457 0.06 -4.13 28.17
CA PHE A 457 0.19 -3.80 29.59
C PHE A 457 -0.33 -2.38 29.84
N GLN A 458 -1.21 -2.24 30.83
CA GLN A 458 -1.92 -0.99 31.14
C GLN A 458 -1.23 -0.14 32.21
N PHE A 459 -0.20 -0.67 32.88
CA PHE A 459 0.44 -0.01 34.01
C PHE A 459 1.86 -0.54 34.23
N GLY A 460 2.64 0.22 35.01
CA GLY A 460 3.99 -0.15 35.42
C GLY A 460 5.05 0.10 34.33
N GLY A 461 6.25 -0.44 34.53
CA GLY A 461 7.40 -0.16 33.65
C GLY A 461 7.28 -0.72 32.22
N LEU A 462 6.27 -1.55 31.94
CA LEU A 462 5.97 -2.14 30.64
C LEU A 462 4.74 -1.51 29.97
N GLU A 463 4.19 -0.42 30.52
CA GLU A 463 2.98 0.23 29.99
C GLU A 463 3.11 0.54 28.48
N GLY A 464 2.13 0.08 27.70
CA GLY A 464 2.11 0.18 26.23
C GLY A 464 2.82 -0.96 25.48
N MET A 465 3.64 -1.75 26.17
CA MET A 465 4.22 -2.99 25.61
C MET A 465 3.21 -4.13 25.61
N TYR A 466 3.40 -5.09 24.72
CA TYR A 466 2.65 -6.33 24.69
C TYR A 466 3.48 -7.45 25.31
N PRO A 467 2.87 -8.41 26.05
CA PRO A 467 3.59 -9.57 26.54
C PRO A 467 4.10 -10.41 25.38
N THR A 468 5.07 -11.29 25.64
CA THR A 468 5.45 -12.29 24.65
C THR A 468 4.27 -13.22 24.39
N ILE A 469 3.82 -13.28 23.14
CA ILE A 469 2.63 -14.02 22.71
C ILE A 469 3.02 -14.91 21.54
N ARG A 470 2.54 -16.16 21.56
CA ARG A 470 2.58 -17.09 20.43
C ARG A 470 1.16 -17.61 20.20
N ILE A 471 0.65 -17.46 18.98
CA ILE A 471 -0.67 -17.94 18.56
C ILE A 471 -0.44 -18.89 17.38
N LEU A 472 -1.01 -20.09 17.49
CA LEU A 472 -0.90 -21.20 16.54
C LEU A 472 -2.29 -21.83 16.34
N PRO A 473 -2.48 -22.68 15.31
CA PRO A 473 -3.76 -23.34 15.04
C PRO A 473 -4.26 -24.25 16.18
#